data_AF-A0A534GYM4-F1
#
_entry.id   AF-A0A534GYM4-F1
#
_cell.length_a   1.000
_cell.length_b   1.000
_cell.length_c   1.000
_cell.angle_alpha   90.00
_cell.angle_beta   90.00
_cell.angle_gamma   90.00
#
_symmetry.space_group_name_H-M   'P 1'
#
loop_
_entity.id
_entity.type
_entity.pdbx_description
1 polymer ?
#
loop_
_entity_poly.entity_id
_entity_poly.type
_entity_poly.pdbx_seq_one_letter_code
_entity_poly.pdbx_strand_id
1 'polypeptide(L)'
;MMNTHFEGIRDYIVTHYKTNTRTDTEYWRANAANLNLSDDLKKLYSLWMAGKSIAPAVGQQVLGKGYPVFSWYSIMAGMGIFPDPQDLRPPTAQEARFSEAEIDNLLERSSANYPDHRAALESIPPRRTEPALQVYFW
;
A
#
# COMPACT_ATOMS: atom_id res chain seq x y z
N MET A 1 -1.63 9.08 20.92
CA MET A 1 -2.02 7.90 20.12
C MET A 1 -2.95 8.23 18.96
N MET A 2 -4.00 9.04 19.16
CA MET A 2 -4.92 9.40 18.05
C MET A 2 -4.21 10.19 16.92
N ASN A 3 -3.48 11.25 17.26
CA ASN A 3 -2.80 12.09 16.25
C ASN A 3 -1.82 11.30 15.38
N THR A 4 -1.04 10.38 15.96
CA THR A 4 -0.02 9.63 15.22
C THR A 4 -0.58 8.72 14.13
N HIS A 5 -1.82 8.23 14.27
CA HIS A 5 -2.48 7.43 13.23
C HIS A 5 -3.00 8.33 12.11
N PHE A 6 -3.59 9.48 12.45
CA PHE A 6 -4.02 10.49 11.47
C PHE A 6 -2.84 11.02 10.65
N GLU A 7 -1.70 11.28 11.29
CA GLU A 7 -0.48 11.71 10.59
C GLU A 7 -0.01 10.67 9.57
N GLY A 8 -0.03 9.38 9.94
CA GLY A 8 0.32 8.30 9.02
C GLY A 8 -0.66 8.14 7.85
N ILE A 9 -1.97 8.32 8.10
CA ILE A 9 -2.99 8.34 7.05
C ILE A 9 -2.75 9.50 6.08
N ARG A 10 -2.52 10.70 6.62
CA ARG A 10 -2.20 11.87 5.80
C ARG A 10 -0.98 11.60 4.93
N ASP A 11 0.10 11.08 5.50
CA ASP A 11 1.35 10.85 4.77
C ASP A 11 1.16 9.83 3.63
N TYR A 12 0.38 8.77 3.85
CA TYR A 12 0.05 7.81 2.80
C TYR A 12 -0.80 8.44 1.67
N ILE A 13 -1.78 9.26 2.01
CA ILE A 13 -2.58 10.00 1.02
C ILE A 13 -1.69 10.98 0.25
N VAL A 14 -0.90 11.79 0.94
CA VAL A 14 0.03 12.76 0.32
C VAL A 14 0.99 12.05 -0.64
N THR A 15 1.44 10.85 -0.32
CA THR A 15 2.32 10.06 -1.20
C THR A 15 1.71 9.82 -2.58
N HIS A 16 0.42 9.48 -2.66
CA HIS A 16 -0.28 9.26 -3.95
C HIS A 16 -0.21 10.49 -4.87
N TYR A 17 -0.31 11.68 -4.28
CA TYR A 17 -0.32 12.93 -5.04
C TYR A 17 1.09 13.46 -5.26
N LYS A 18 1.98 13.40 -4.27
CA LYS A 18 3.35 13.91 -4.38
C LYS A 18 4.17 13.19 -5.45
N THR A 19 3.89 11.91 -5.65
CA THR A 19 4.70 11.02 -6.48
C THR A 19 4.12 10.80 -7.87
N ASN A 20 3.06 11.54 -8.22
CA ASN A 20 2.44 11.47 -9.53
C ASN A 20 3.39 11.95 -10.65
N THR A 21 3.21 11.39 -11.85
CA THR A 21 3.95 11.77 -13.07
C THR A 21 3.12 12.63 -14.03
N ARG A 22 1.95 13.08 -13.60
CA ARG A 22 1.00 13.85 -14.42
C ARG A 22 1.42 15.32 -14.50
N THR A 23 1.38 15.86 -15.71
CA THR A 23 1.75 17.27 -15.98
C THR A 23 0.64 18.06 -16.66
N ASP A 24 -0.53 17.45 -16.87
CA ASP A 24 -1.63 17.97 -17.70
C ASP A 24 -2.39 19.15 -17.07
N THR A 25 -2.48 19.22 -15.74
CA THR A 25 -3.16 20.32 -15.05
C THR A 25 -2.27 20.98 -14.00
N GLU A 26 -2.60 22.21 -13.64
CA GLU A 26 -1.94 22.92 -12.53
C GLU A 26 -2.06 22.15 -11.21
N TYR A 27 -3.22 21.53 -10.96
CA TYR A 27 -3.45 20.69 -9.79
C TYR A 27 -2.41 19.56 -9.65
N TRP A 28 -2.14 18.80 -10.72
CA TRP A 28 -1.18 17.71 -10.66
C TRP A 28 0.26 18.19 -10.50
N ARG A 29 0.63 19.27 -11.21
CA ARG A 29 1.95 19.90 -11.09
C ARG A 29 2.18 20.45 -9.68
N ALA A 30 1.19 21.11 -9.08
CA ALA A 30 1.27 21.65 -7.72
C ALA A 30 1.45 20.52 -6.68
N ASN A 31 0.70 19.42 -6.82
CA ASN A 31 0.85 18.25 -5.96
C ASN A 31 2.25 17.61 -6.07
N ALA A 32 2.76 17.43 -7.29
CA ALA A 32 4.11 16.93 -7.52
C ALA A 32 5.19 17.89 -6.95
N ALA A 33 4.97 19.20 -7.01
CA ALA A 33 5.87 20.21 -6.48
C ALA A 33 5.76 20.42 -4.96
N ASN A 34 4.77 19.83 -4.27
CA ASN A 34 4.54 20.05 -2.84
C ASN A 34 5.78 19.68 -2.00
N LEU A 35 6.25 20.61 -1.17
CA LEU A 35 7.37 20.42 -0.24
C LEU A 35 6.93 20.32 1.22
N ASN A 36 5.65 20.56 1.51
CA ASN A 36 5.09 20.45 2.85
C ASN A 36 4.86 18.97 3.19
N LEU A 37 5.95 18.29 3.52
CA LEU A 37 5.98 16.88 3.90
C LEU A 37 6.36 16.76 5.38
N SER A 38 5.78 15.77 6.06
CA SER A 38 6.20 15.41 7.41
C SER A 38 7.65 14.93 7.43
N ASP A 39 8.33 15.04 8.56
CA ASP A 39 9.70 14.57 8.68
C ASP A 39 9.79 13.05 8.59
N ASP A 40 8.76 12.32 9.05
CA ASP A 40 8.71 10.88 8.94
C ASP A 40 8.54 10.44 7.47
N LEU A 41 7.72 11.14 6.68
CA LEU A 41 7.58 10.88 5.25
C LEU A 41 8.88 11.18 4.50
N LYS A 42 9.56 12.28 4.81
CA LYS A 42 10.89 12.58 4.25
C LYS A 42 11.89 11.46 4.56
N LYS A 43 11.95 10.97 5.81
CA LYS A 43 12.83 9.84 6.19
C LYS A 43 12.48 8.57 5.42
N LEU A 44 11.20 8.27 5.26
CA LEU A 44 10.74 7.11 4.50
C LEU A 44 11.22 7.18 3.04
N TYR A 45 11.02 8.32 2.37
CA TYR A 45 11.50 8.54 1.01
C TYR A 45 13.03 8.46 0.92
N SER A 46 13.76 9.04 1.88
CA SER A 46 15.21 8.96 1.90
C SER A 46 15.72 7.53 2.06
N LEU A 47 15.09 6.70 2.89
CA LEU A 47 15.43 5.27 3.00
C LEU A 47 15.21 4.55 1.68
N TRP A 48 14.03 4.75 1.07
CA TRP A 48 13.66 4.14 -0.19
C TRP A 48 14.61 4.54 -1.33
N MET A 49 14.85 5.83 -1.51
CA MET A 49 15.73 6.38 -2.55
C MET A 49 17.20 6.06 -2.32
N ALA A 50 17.60 5.71 -1.09
CA ALA A 50 18.94 5.20 -0.80
C ALA A 50 19.06 3.67 -0.98
N GLY A 51 18.04 3.00 -1.55
CA GLY A 51 18.03 1.55 -1.74
C GLY A 51 18.01 0.76 -0.42
N LYS A 52 17.64 1.39 0.70
CA LYS A 52 17.58 0.74 2.02
C LYS A 52 16.18 0.17 2.29
N SER A 53 16.14 -0.91 3.06
CA SER A 53 14.87 -1.52 3.44
C SER A 53 14.05 -0.60 4.34
N ILE A 54 12.80 -0.35 3.94
CA ILE A 54 11.79 0.34 4.78
C ILE A 54 11.08 -0.61 5.75
N ALA A 55 11.21 -1.93 5.56
CA ALA A 55 10.44 -2.93 6.31
C ALA A 55 10.65 -2.88 7.83
N PRO A 56 11.89 -2.73 8.37
CA PRO A 56 12.07 -2.62 9.81
C PRO A 56 11.37 -1.39 10.39
N ALA A 57 11.56 -0.22 9.76
CA ALA A 57 11.02 1.04 10.25
C ALA A 57 9.48 1.11 10.17
N VAL A 58 8.90 0.58 9.09
CA VAL A 58 7.44 0.53 8.92
C VAL A 58 6.81 -0.57 9.77
N GLY A 59 7.43 -1.75 9.83
CA GLY A 59 6.96 -2.88 10.63
C GLY A 59 6.94 -2.60 12.13
N GLN A 60 7.92 -1.84 12.63
CA GLN A 60 7.95 -1.36 14.01
C GLN A 60 7.06 -0.11 14.24
N GLN A 61 6.34 0.34 13.22
CA GLN A 61 5.52 1.55 13.22
C GLN A 61 6.29 2.82 13.67
N VAL A 62 7.60 2.85 13.40
CA VAL A 62 8.43 4.06 13.57
C VAL A 62 8.12 5.05 12.45
N LEU A 63 7.99 4.55 11.21
CA LEU A 63 7.59 5.30 10.02
C LEU A 63 6.33 4.69 9.39
N GLY A 64 5.65 5.44 8.53
CA GLY A 64 4.54 4.92 7.71
C GLY A 64 3.36 4.34 8.50
N LYS A 65 3.10 4.91 9.69
CA LYS A 65 2.07 4.44 10.64
C LYS A 65 0.70 4.29 9.99
N GLY A 66 -0.07 3.31 10.45
CA GLY A 66 -1.43 3.08 9.97
C GLY A 66 -1.53 2.22 8.71
N TYR A 67 -0.43 2.00 7.99
CA TYR A 67 -0.39 1.08 6.86
C TYR A 67 0.71 0.02 7.03
N PRO A 68 0.46 -1.22 6.61
CA PRO A 68 1.48 -2.26 6.61
C PRO A 68 2.55 -1.99 5.54
N VAL A 69 3.72 -2.59 5.69
CA VAL A 69 4.86 -2.38 4.78
C VAL A 69 4.52 -2.67 3.32
N PHE A 70 3.70 -3.69 3.03
CA PHE A 70 3.33 -4.02 1.66
C PHE A 70 2.56 -2.90 0.96
N SER A 71 1.73 -2.14 1.68
CA SER A 71 1.02 -0.99 1.12
C SER A 71 1.98 0.11 0.67
N TRP A 72 3.10 0.28 1.39
CA TRP A 72 4.17 1.20 1.02
C TRP A 72 5.00 0.69 -0.14
N TYR A 73 5.30 -0.61 -0.20
CA TYR A 73 5.95 -1.19 -1.39
C TYR A 73 5.09 -1.02 -2.64
N SER A 74 3.79 -1.32 -2.54
CA SER A 74 2.85 -1.20 -3.67
C SER A 74 2.75 0.23 -4.20
N ILE A 75 2.64 1.24 -3.33
CA ILE A 75 2.54 2.63 -3.79
C ILE A 75 3.86 3.15 -4.34
N MET A 76 5.00 2.91 -3.69
CA MET A 76 6.29 3.44 -4.15
C MET A 76 6.68 2.82 -5.49
N ALA A 77 6.56 1.49 -5.61
CA ALA A 77 6.84 0.77 -6.85
C ALA A 77 5.79 1.07 -7.94
N GLY A 78 4.51 1.10 -7.58
CA GLY A 78 3.41 1.36 -8.51
C GLY A 78 3.44 2.78 -9.11
N MET A 79 3.97 3.75 -8.37
CA MET A 79 4.20 5.11 -8.85
C MET A 79 5.54 5.26 -9.59
N GLY A 80 6.29 4.17 -9.78
CA GLY A 80 7.55 4.15 -10.53
C GLY A 80 8.72 4.84 -9.81
N ILE A 81 8.66 4.97 -8.48
CA ILE A 81 9.70 5.63 -7.70
C ILE A 81 10.78 4.60 -7.39
N PHE A 82 11.96 4.78 -7.96
CA PHE A 82 13.12 3.96 -7.66
C PHE A 82 14.39 4.82 -7.64
N PRO A 83 15.44 4.41 -6.89
CA PRO A 83 16.78 4.96 -7.05
C PRO A 83 17.25 4.86 -8.50
N ASP A 84 18.28 5.65 -8.86
CA ASP A 84 18.94 5.48 -10.15
C ASP A 84 19.50 4.03 -10.24
N PRO A 85 19.34 3.34 -11.37
CA PRO A 85 19.91 2.00 -11.57
C PRO A 85 21.41 1.89 -11.23
N GLN A 86 22.17 2.98 -11.36
CA GLN A 86 23.60 3.03 -11.01
C GLN A 86 23.85 2.96 -9.49
N ASP A 87 22.88 3.41 -8.68
CA ASP A 87 22.93 3.37 -7.21
C ASP A 87 22.43 2.04 -6.65
N LEU A 88 21.85 1.19 -7.49
CA LEU A 88 21.34 -0.12 -7.08
C LEU A 88 22.48 -1.14 -6.96
N ARG A 89 22.31 -2.06 -6.00
CA ARG A 89 23.18 -3.22 -5.83
C ARG A 89 22.44 -4.50 -6.21
N PRO A 90 23.16 -5.57 -6.62
CA PRO A 90 22.56 -6.88 -6.71
C PRO A 90 22.01 -7.34 -5.35
N PRO A 91 20.95 -8.18 -5.35
CA PRO A 91 20.42 -8.77 -4.14
C PRO A 91 21.44 -9.72 -3.49
N THR A 92 21.43 -9.79 -2.17
CA THR A 92 22.15 -10.81 -1.41
C THR A 92 21.49 -12.18 -1.58
N ALA A 93 22.20 -13.26 -1.25
CA ALA A 93 21.62 -14.61 -1.27
C ALA A 93 20.36 -14.75 -0.40
N GLN A 94 20.27 -14.01 0.71
CA GLN A 94 19.09 -13.99 1.56
C GLN A 94 17.91 -13.25 0.91
N GLU A 95 18.17 -12.17 0.18
CA GLU A 95 17.14 -11.41 -0.53
C GLU A 95 16.64 -12.16 -1.78
N ALA A 96 17.55 -12.84 -2.48
CA ALA A 96 17.26 -13.66 -3.66
C ALA A 96 16.82 -15.11 -3.31
N ARG A 97 16.47 -15.40 -2.06
CA ARG A 97 16.17 -16.77 -1.61
C ARG A 97 14.85 -17.33 -2.15
N PHE A 98 13.98 -16.47 -2.67
CA PHE A 98 12.67 -16.87 -3.19
C PHE A 98 12.72 -16.91 -4.71
N SER A 99 12.25 -18.02 -5.29
CA SER A 99 12.15 -18.17 -6.74
C SER A 99 10.90 -17.48 -7.26
N GLU A 100 11.06 -16.54 -8.19
CA GLU A 100 9.93 -15.89 -8.86
C GLU A 100 9.02 -16.91 -9.57
N ALA A 101 9.61 -17.95 -10.18
CA ALA A 101 8.86 -19.02 -10.82
C ALA A 101 8.01 -19.85 -9.83
N GLU A 102 8.50 -20.05 -8.60
CA GLU A 102 7.72 -20.73 -7.56
C GLU A 102 6.57 -19.85 -7.05
N ILE A 103 6.81 -18.54 -6.93
CA ILE A 103 5.78 -17.56 -6.57
C ILE A 103 4.69 -17.53 -7.65
N ASP A 104 5.06 -17.46 -8.93
CA ASP A 104 4.11 -17.46 -10.05
C ASP A 104 3.28 -18.75 -10.07
N ASN A 105 3.92 -19.91 -9.88
CA ASN A 105 3.22 -21.19 -9.80
C ASN A 105 2.21 -21.24 -8.65
N LEU A 106 2.59 -20.72 -7.48
CA LEU A 106 1.71 -20.64 -6.32
C LEU A 106 0.51 -19.74 -6.61
N LEU A 107 0.73 -18.56 -7.21
CA LEU A 107 -0.32 -17.60 -7.53
C LEU A 107 -1.30 -18.18 -8.56
N GLU A 108 -0.79 -18.78 -9.63
CA GLU A 108 -1.60 -19.41 -10.68
C GLU A 108 -2.53 -20.48 -10.09
N ARG A 109 -1.95 -21.43 -9.33
CA ARG A 109 -2.72 -22.52 -8.72
C ARG A 109 -3.68 -22.03 -7.64
N SER A 110 -3.31 -20.99 -6.90
CA SER A 110 -4.18 -20.40 -5.88
C SER A 110 -5.38 -19.72 -6.51
N SER A 111 -5.18 -18.99 -7.63
CA SER A 111 -6.24 -18.27 -8.32
C SER A 111 -7.36 -19.18 -8.83
N ALA A 112 -7.02 -20.41 -9.25
CA ALA A 112 -7.99 -21.40 -9.71
C ALA A 112 -8.96 -21.89 -8.63
N ASN A 113 -8.68 -21.63 -7.34
CA ASN A 113 -9.56 -22.01 -6.23
C ASN A 113 -10.67 -20.99 -5.94
N TYR A 114 -10.64 -19.83 -6.59
CA TYR A 114 -11.60 -18.76 -6.36
C TYR A 114 -12.55 -18.61 -7.56
N PRO A 115 -13.88 -18.63 -7.35
CA PRO A 115 -14.83 -18.38 -8.42
C PRO A 115 -14.77 -16.91 -8.85
N ASP A 116 -15.35 -16.63 -10.02
CA ASP A 116 -15.61 -15.25 -10.45
C ASP A 116 -16.39 -14.49 -9.37
N HIS A 117 -16.05 -13.21 -9.17
CA HIS A 117 -16.62 -12.40 -8.09
C HIS A 117 -18.15 -12.28 -8.18
N ARG A 118 -18.73 -12.14 -9.38
CA ARG A 118 -20.19 -12.06 -9.55
C ARG A 118 -20.84 -13.39 -9.19
N ALA A 119 -20.30 -14.50 -9.70
CA ALA A 119 -20.79 -15.83 -9.37
C ALA A 119 -20.73 -16.11 -7.86
N ALA A 120 -19.67 -15.68 -7.19
CA ALA A 120 -19.54 -15.78 -5.74
C ALA A 120 -20.68 -15.04 -5.03
N LEU A 121 -20.94 -13.78 -5.39
CA LEU A 121 -22.00 -12.96 -4.79
C LEU A 121 -23.40 -13.55 -4.99
N GLU A 122 -23.68 -14.08 -6.19
CA GLU A 122 -24.95 -14.74 -6.50
C GLU A 122 -25.18 -16.01 -5.69
N SER A 123 -24.08 -16.69 -5.30
CA SER A 123 -24.14 -17.91 -4.48
C SER A 123 -24.32 -17.64 -2.97
N ILE A 124 -24.17 -16.39 -2.52
CA ILE A 124 -24.34 -16.03 -1.10
C ILE A 124 -25.82 -16.18 -0.74
N PRO A 125 -26.18 -17.06 0.23
CA PRO A 125 -27.57 -17.21 0.64
C PRO A 125 -28.11 -15.87 1.15
N PRO A 126 -29.37 -15.52 0.82
CA PRO A 126 -29.97 -14.30 1.33
C PRO A 126 -29.97 -14.32 2.86
N ARG A 127 -29.69 -13.16 3.46
CA ARG A 127 -29.76 -13.01 4.92
C ARG A 127 -31.16 -13.42 5.38
N ARG A 128 -31.24 -14.40 6.30
CA ARG A 128 -32.52 -14.78 6.91
C ARG A 128 -33.13 -13.56 7.59
N THR A 129 -34.23 -13.06 7.06
CA THR A 129 -35.05 -12.04 7.69
C THR A 129 -36.07 -12.75 8.57
N GLU A 130 -35.80 -12.84 9.87
CA GLU A 130 -36.88 -13.09 10.81
C GLU A 130 -37.76 -11.83 10.85
N PRO A 131 -39.10 -11.95 10.76
CA PRO A 131 -39.98 -10.82 11.05
C PRO A 131 -39.83 -10.51 12.54
N ALA A 132 -38.87 -9.65 12.88
CA ALA A 132 -38.76 -9.10 14.21
C ALA A 132 -40.03 -8.29 14.46
N LEU A 133 -40.89 -8.78 15.36
CA LEU A 133 -41.88 -7.96 16.04
C LEU A 133 -41.09 -6.89 16.81
N GLN A 134 -40.80 -5.76 16.15
CA GLN A 134 -40.38 -4.55 16.82
C GLN A 134 -41.60 -4.05 17.60
N VAL A 135 -41.79 -4.62 18.80
CA VAL A 135 -42.68 -4.04 19.80
C VAL A 135 -41.94 -2.81 20.32
N TYR A 136 -42.26 -1.66 19.73
CA TYR A 136 -41.86 -0.38 20.30
C TYR A 136 -42.63 -0.19 21.61
N PHE A 137 -41.92 -0.31 22.72
CA PHE A 137 -42.38 0.25 23.99
C PHE A 137 -42.05 1.74 23.97
N TRP A 138 -43.03 2.54 23.58
CA TRP A 138 -43.13 3.93 24.04
C TRP A 138 -43.83 3.95 25.39
#